data_AF-A0A0J7IQQ0-F1
#
_entry.id   AF-A0A0J7IQQ0-F1
#
_cell.length_a   1.000
_cell.length_b   1.000
_cell.length_c   1.000
_cell.angle_alpha   90.00
_cell.angle_beta   90.00
_cell.angle_gamma   90.00
#
_symmetry.space_group_name_H-M   'P 1'
#
loop_
_entity.id
_entity.type
_entity.pdbx_description
1 polymer ?
#
loop_
_entity_poly.entity_id
_entity_poly.type
_entity_poly.pdbx_seq_one_letter_code
_entity_poly.pdbx_strand_id
1 'polypeptide(L)'
;MKTITNPNNPNRTLVKKALGYNDWGYDNLIHQFFVTWCEAMAMKFFHKDRDLISNESLFVYYNKQWQILVENRMVNEYGGYMMNQIQDSAKTYYKFLYDFAMDLENYYPASLIRTVKPKERTKPKYQFNLN
;
A
#
# COMPACT_ATOMS: atom_id res chain seq x y z
N MET A 1 -11.41 -12.16 -1.64
CA MET A 1 -10.90 -10.87 -2.15
C MET A 1 -10.68 -11.00 -3.65
N LYS A 2 -11.40 -10.24 -4.47
CA LYS A 2 -11.12 -10.16 -5.92
C LYS A 2 -9.91 -9.25 -6.09
N THR A 3 -8.84 -9.78 -6.66
CA THR A 3 -7.62 -9.04 -6.99
C THR A 3 -7.95 -7.93 -8.00
N ILE A 4 -7.93 -6.68 -7.55
CA ILE A 4 -8.06 -5.49 -8.39
C ILE A 4 -6.64 -5.15 -8.89
N THR A 5 -6.04 -6.07 -9.62
CA THR A 5 -4.73 -5.86 -10.24
C THR A 5 -4.94 -6.08 -11.72
N ASN A 6 -4.65 -5.04 -12.50
CA ASN A 6 -4.68 -5.12 -13.96
C ASN A 6 -3.73 -6.27 -14.36
N PRO A 7 -4.23 -7.42 -14.86
CA PRO A 7 -3.44 -8.63 -15.03
C PRO A 7 -2.32 -8.49 -16.08
N ASN A 8 -2.27 -7.36 -16.78
CA ASN A 8 -1.34 -7.08 -17.89
C ASN A 8 -0.43 -5.86 -17.64
N ASN A 9 0.01 -5.57 -16.40
CA ASN A 9 1.07 -4.58 -16.22
C ASN A 9 2.44 -5.18 -16.62
N PRO A 10 3.06 -4.78 -17.76
CA PRO A 10 4.32 -5.35 -18.20
C PRO A 10 5.46 -5.07 -17.21
N ASN A 11 5.42 -3.94 -16.50
CA ASN A 11 6.43 -3.57 -15.52
C ASN A 11 6.38 -4.50 -14.31
N ARG A 12 5.18 -4.82 -13.82
CA ARG A 12 4.98 -5.82 -12.77
C ARG A 12 5.57 -7.16 -13.16
N THR A 13 5.30 -7.63 -14.38
CA THR A 13 5.83 -8.92 -14.87
C THR A 13 7.36 -8.92 -14.87
N LEU A 14 7.98 -7.84 -15.34
CA LEU A 14 9.44 -7.71 -15.38
C LEU A 14 10.04 -7.69 -13.97
N VAL A 15 9.52 -6.84 -13.08
CA VAL A 15 10.00 -6.71 -11.69
C VAL A 15 9.83 -8.02 -10.92
N LYS A 16 8.66 -8.65 -11.02
CA LYS A 16 8.37 -9.97 -10.43
C LYS A 16 9.40 -11.02 -10.86
N LYS A 17 9.67 -11.10 -12.17
CA LYS A 17 10.64 -12.05 -12.73
C LYS A 17 12.06 -11.75 -12.25
N ALA A 18 12.46 -10.47 -12.24
CA ALA A 18 13.79 -10.04 -11.80
C ALA A 18 14.07 -10.38 -10.32
N LEU A 19 13.02 -10.38 -9.50
CA LEU A 19 13.10 -10.75 -8.08
C LEU A 19 12.94 -12.25 -7.82
N GLY A 20 12.58 -13.05 -8.84
CA GLY A 20 12.36 -14.48 -8.69
C GLY A 20 11.05 -14.85 -7.98
N TYR A 21 10.07 -13.95 -7.92
CA TYR A 21 8.74 -14.26 -7.35
C TYR A 21 7.80 -14.87 -8.38
N ASN A 22 6.85 -15.70 -7.91
CA ASN A 22 5.63 -16.01 -8.65
C ASN A 22 4.54 -14.96 -8.34
N ASP A 23 3.38 -15.04 -9.00
CA ASP A 23 2.31 -14.05 -8.83
C ASP A 23 1.85 -13.92 -7.38
N TRP A 24 1.57 -15.05 -6.73
CA TRP A 24 1.17 -15.10 -5.32
C TRP A 24 2.23 -14.53 -4.38
N GLY A 25 3.50 -14.85 -4.59
CA GLY A 25 4.60 -14.39 -3.78
C GLY A 25 4.80 -12.88 -3.90
N TYR A 26 4.64 -12.33 -5.10
CA TYR A 26 4.78 -10.90 -5.33
C TYR A 26 3.58 -10.11 -4.77
N ASP A 27 2.35 -10.60 -4.96
CA ASP A 27 1.17 -9.98 -4.34
C ASP A 27 1.24 -10.01 -2.80
N ASN A 28 1.75 -11.10 -2.23
CA ASN A 28 2.01 -11.18 -0.79
C ASN A 28 3.08 -10.18 -0.33
N LEU A 29 4.14 -9.98 -1.12
CA LEU A 29 5.17 -8.98 -0.82
C LEU A 29 4.56 -7.57 -0.78
N ILE A 30 3.77 -7.20 -1.78
CA ILE A 30 3.06 -5.90 -1.81
C ILE A 30 2.17 -5.75 -0.58
N HIS A 31 1.46 -6.81 -0.20
CA HIS A 31 0.60 -6.79 0.98
C HIS A 31 1.38 -6.62 2.29
N GLN A 32 2.54 -7.25 2.43
CA GLN A 32 3.42 -7.05 3.59
C GLN A 32 3.85 -5.59 3.72
N PHE A 33 4.29 -4.97 2.62
CA PHE A 33 4.63 -3.54 2.63
C PHE A 33 3.42 -2.65 2.90
N PHE A 34 2.23 -3.00 2.41
CA PHE A 34 0.99 -2.29 2.71
C PHE A 34 0.68 -2.31 4.22
N VAL A 35 0.85 -3.45 4.88
CA VAL A 35 0.64 -3.59 6.33
C VAL A 35 1.64 -2.71 7.09
N THR A 36 2.94 -2.82 6.79
CA THR A 36 3.98 -1.98 7.40
C THR A 36 3.71 -0.49 7.21
N TRP A 37 3.29 -0.10 6.01
CA TRP A 37 2.91 1.27 5.70
C TRP A 37 1.68 1.72 6.52
N CYS A 38 0.66 0.88 6.64
CA CYS A 38 -0.50 1.17 7.49
C CYS A 38 -0.11 1.35 8.97
N GLU A 39 0.79 0.52 9.49
CA GLU A 39 1.30 0.64 10.87
C GLU A 39 2.02 1.97 11.09
N ALA A 40 2.89 2.37 10.15
CA ALA A 40 3.57 3.67 10.18
C ALA A 40 2.56 4.83 10.17
N MET A 41 1.55 4.77 9.30
CA MET A 41 0.50 5.79 9.22
C MET A 41 -0.37 5.82 10.47
N ALA A 42 -0.68 4.67 11.06
CA ALA A 42 -1.44 4.57 12.30
C ALA A 42 -0.72 5.28 13.45
N MET A 43 0.60 5.08 13.58
CA MET A 43 1.41 5.79 14.57
C MET A 43 1.48 7.29 14.29
N LYS A 44 1.68 7.70 13.04
CA LYS A 44 1.86 9.11 12.64
C LYS A 44 0.57 9.94 12.77
N PHE A 45 -0.58 9.35 12.46
CA PHE A 45 -1.88 10.03 12.44
C PHE A 45 -2.85 9.59 13.54
N PHE A 46 -2.36 8.81 14.52
CA PHE A 46 -3.14 8.31 15.65
C PHE A 46 -4.40 7.54 15.25
N HIS A 47 -4.29 6.70 14.22
CA HIS A 47 -5.34 5.76 13.83
C HIS A 47 -5.12 4.40 14.48
N LYS A 48 -6.15 3.54 14.46
CA LYS A 48 -5.96 2.12 14.72
C LYS A 48 -5.45 1.45 13.45
N ASP A 49 -4.36 0.73 13.56
CA ASP A 49 -3.76 -0.09 12.50
C ASP A 49 -4.79 -0.96 11.77
N ARG A 50 -5.63 -1.69 12.51
CA ARG A 50 -6.66 -2.58 11.97
C ARG A 50 -7.67 -1.85 11.09
N ASP A 51 -8.01 -0.60 11.41
CA ASP A 51 -8.96 0.19 10.64
C ASP A 51 -8.36 0.61 9.29
N LEU A 52 -7.04 0.81 9.23
CA LEU A 52 -6.33 1.12 7.99
C LEU A 52 -6.12 -0.15 7.14
N ILE A 53 -5.64 -1.24 7.76
CA ILE A 53 -5.33 -2.50 7.06
C ILE A 53 -6.59 -3.11 6.42
N SER A 54 -7.74 -3.01 7.09
CA SER A 54 -9.01 -3.53 6.58
C SER A 54 -9.70 -2.63 5.54
N ASN A 55 -9.16 -1.43 5.27
CA ASN A 55 -9.77 -0.48 4.35
C ASN A 55 -9.43 -0.83 2.89
N GLU A 56 -10.39 -1.41 2.17
CA GLU A 56 -10.22 -1.80 0.76
C GLU A 56 -9.87 -0.61 -0.15
N SER A 57 -10.45 0.56 0.09
CA SER A 57 -10.16 1.76 -0.71
C SER A 57 -8.72 2.23 -0.51
N LEU A 58 -8.21 2.10 0.71
CA LEU A 58 -6.83 2.40 1.03
C LEU A 58 -5.87 1.41 0.36
N PHE A 59 -6.19 0.11 0.36
CA PHE A 59 -5.39 -0.89 -0.33
C PHE A 59 -5.37 -0.68 -1.86
N VAL A 60 -6.50 -0.32 -2.45
CA VAL A 60 -6.57 0.02 -3.89
C VAL A 60 -5.73 1.25 -4.21
N TYR A 61 -5.78 2.28 -3.37
CA TYR A 61 -4.92 3.45 -3.51
C TYR A 61 -3.44 3.05 -3.40
N TYR A 62 -3.09 2.27 -2.39
CA TYR A 62 -1.71 1.84 -2.16
C TYR A 62 -1.16 1.04 -3.36
N ASN A 63 -1.94 0.11 -3.92
CA ASN A 63 -1.54 -0.62 -5.13
C ASN A 63 -1.27 0.30 -6.32
N LYS A 64 -2.05 1.37 -6.49
CA LYS A 64 -1.78 2.37 -7.54
C LYS A 64 -0.48 3.13 -7.28
N GLN A 65 -0.23 3.52 -6.04
CA GLN A 65 1.03 4.18 -5.68
C GLN A 65 2.23 3.25 -5.86
N TRP A 66 2.10 1.98 -5.47
CA TRP A 66 3.11 0.94 -5.70
C TRP A 66 3.44 0.82 -7.19
N GLN A 67 2.42 0.72 -8.04
CA GLN A 67 2.62 0.65 -9.49
C GLN A 67 3.42 1.85 -10.02
N ILE A 68 3.09 3.06 -9.57
CA ILE A 68 3.69 4.31 -10.09
C ILE A 68 5.10 4.53 -9.53
N LEU A 69 5.26 4.44 -8.21
CA LEU A 69 6.45 4.88 -7.50
C LEU A 69 7.48 3.77 -7.28
N VAL A 70 7.04 2.51 -7.36
CA VAL A 70 7.92 1.34 -7.18
C VAL A 70 8.12 0.62 -8.51
N GLU A 71 7.08 0.06 -9.12
CA GLU A 71 7.21 -0.78 -10.32
C GLU A 71 7.71 0.01 -11.54
N ASN A 72 7.06 1.13 -11.86
CA ASN A 72 7.47 1.96 -13.00
C ASN A 72 8.87 2.56 -12.78
N ARG A 73 9.15 2.99 -11.55
CA ARG A 73 10.47 3.55 -11.19
C ARG A 73 11.58 2.50 -11.34
N MET A 74 11.35 1.28 -10.83
CA MET A 74 12.27 0.14 -11.00
C MET A 74 12.58 -0.13 -12.47
N VAL A 75 11.58 -0.14 -13.33
CA VAL A 75 11.79 -0.39 -14.77
C VAL A 75 12.47 0.80 -15.45
N ASN A 76 12.12 2.04 -15.10
CA ASN A 76 12.75 3.22 -15.69
C ASN A 76 14.24 3.32 -15.32
N GLU A 77 14.60 3.05 -14.06
CA GLU A 77 15.97 3.19 -13.58
C GLU A 77 16.82 1.94 -13.87
N TYR A 78 16.24 0.74 -13.76
CA TYR A 78 16.99 -0.52 -13.80
C TYR A 78 16.48 -1.54 -14.82
N GLY A 79 15.45 -1.22 -15.61
CA GLY A 79 14.83 -2.16 -16.55
C GLY A 79 15.80 -2.77 -17.55
N GLY A 80 16.78 -2.00 -18.04
CA GLY A 80 17.83 -2.51 -18.93
C GLY A 80 18.68 -3.62 -18.28
N TYR A 81 19.03 -3.47 -17.00
CA TYR A 81 19.77 -4.49 -16.25
C TYR A 81 18.89 -5.73 -15.97
N MET A 82 17.61 -5.53 -15.67
CA MET A 82 16.66 -6.63 -15.46
C MET A 82 16.46 -7.47 -16.72
N MET A 83 16.41 -6.85 -17.90
CA MET A 83 16.28 -7.55 -19.18
C MET A 83 17.51 -8.40 -19.51
N ASN A 84 18.69 -7.96 -19.07
CA ASN A 84 19.96 -8.67 -19.29
C ASN A 84 20.19 -9.88 -18.36
N GLN A 85 19.25 -10.18 -17.45
CA GLN A 85 19.26 -11.35 -16.57
C GLN A 85 20.60 -11.57 -15.84
N ILE A 86 21.13 -10.50 -15.25
CA ILE A 86 22.37 -10.56 -14.47
C ILE A 86 22.20 -11.58 -13.33
N GLN A 87 23.12 -12.54 -13.25
CA GLN A 87 23.09 -13.59 -12.25
C GLN A 87 23.19 -13.02 -10.82
N ASP A 88 22.45 -13.63 -9.87
CA ASP A 88 22.42 -13.28 -8.44
C ASP A 88 22.03 -11.82 -8.10
N SER A 89 21.40 -11.12 -9.05
CA SER A 89 20.98 -9.71 -8.89
C SER A 89 19.71 -9.51 -8.06
N ALA A 90 18.96 -10.59 -7.75
CA ALA A 90 17.68 -10.51 -7.06
C ALA A 90 17.75 -9.78 -5.70
N LYS A 91 18.81 -10.03 -4.92
CA LYS A 91 19.04 -9.35 -3.63
C LYS A 91 19.24 -7.84 -3.81
N THR A 92 19.95 -7.44 -4.87
CA THR A 92 20.20 -6.04 -5.20
C THR A 92 18.92 -5.35 -5.66
N TYR A 93 18.14 -5.99 -6.53
CA TYR A 93 16.84 -5.45 -6.95
C TYR A 93 15.86 -5.37 -5.79
N TYR A 94 15.87 -6.34 -4.87
CA TYR A 94 15.05 -6.26 -3.67
C TYR A 94 15.39 -5.05 -2.81
N LYS A 95 16.68 -4.72 -2.68
CA LYS A 95 17.12 -3.52 -1.96
C LYS A 95 16.56 -2.24 -2.59
N PHE A 96 16.66 -2.08 -3.92
CA PHE A 96 16.11 -0.91 -4.60
C PHE A 96 14.58 -0.82 -4.47
N LEU A 97 13.89 -1.96 -4.63
CA LEU A 97 12.44 -2.03 -4.44
C LEU A 97 12.04 -1.64 -3.02
N TYR A 98 12.78 -2.11 -2.01
CA TYR A 98 12.56 -1.75 -0.62
C TYR A 98 12.71 -0.24 -0.41
N ASP A 99 13.80 0.35 -0.90
CA ASP A 99 14.06 1.78 -0.76
C ASP A 99 12.92 2.61 -1.39
N PHE A 100 12.46 2.24 -2.58
CA PHE A 100 11.33 2.90 -3.24
C PHE A 100 10.00 2.67 -2.52
N ALA A 101 9.80 1.50 -1.92
CA ALA A 101 8.61 1.21 -1.14
C ALA A 101 8.57 2.03 0.16
N MET A 102 9.71 2.34 0.78
CA MET A 102 9.76 3.22 1.95
C MET A 102 9.37 4.65 1.62
N ASP A 103 9.70 5.14 0.41
CA ASP A 103 9.29 6.48 -0.04
C ASP A 103 7.76 6.66 -0.06
N LEU A 104 6.97 5.56 -0.14
CA LEU A 104 5.51 5.59 -0.09
C LEU A 104 4.96 6.14 1.24
N GLU A 105 5.75 6.17 2.30
CA GLU A 105 5.36 6.81 3.57
C GLU A 105 4.97 8.28 3.39
N ASN A 106 5.54 8.95 2.38
CA ASN A 106 5.27 10.36 2.08
C ASN A 106 3.93 10.57 1.33
N TYR A 107 3.27 9.51 0.87
CA TYR A 107 2.10 9.59 -0.03
C TYR A 107 0.80 9.12 0.64
N TYR A 108 0.52 9.63 1.85
CA TYR A 108 -0.67 9.24 2.61
C TYR A 108 -1.95 9.99 2.20
N PRO A 109 -3.01 9.29 1.77
CA PRO A 109 -4.25 9.93 1.33
C PRO A 109 -5.19 10.15 2.53
N ALA A 110 -4.88 11.13 3.38
CA ALA A 110 -5.67 11.42 4.59
C ALA A 110 -7.18 11.62 4.31
N SER A 111 -7.53 12.11 3.12
CA SER A 111 -8.92 12.30 2.68
C SER A 111 -9.72 11.00 2.48
N LEU A 112 -9.06 9.85 2.30
CA LEU A 112 -9.73 8.55 2.15
C LEU A 112 -10.14 7.94 3.49
N ILE A 113 -9.49 8.34 4.57
CA ILE A 113 -9.86 7.92 5.92
C ILE A 113 -10.95 8.87 6.40
N ARG A 114 -12.21 8.50 6.17
CA ARG A 114 -13.34 9.16 6.82
C ARG A 114 -13.14 8.97 8.33
N THR A 115 -12.59 9.97 9.01
CA THR A 115 -12.79 10.10 10.45
C THR A 115 -14.29 10.07 10.65
N VAL A 116 -14.81 8.99 11.24
CA VAL A 116 -16.18 8.98 11.73
C VAL A 116 -16.25 10.19 12.65
N LYS A 117 -16.89 11.28 12.19
CA LYS A 117 -17.16 12.42 13.05
C LYS A 117 -17.77 11.80 14.31
N PRO A 118 -17.23 12.05 15.51
CA PRO A 118 -17.81 11.49 16.72
C PRO A 118 -19.30 11.81 16.65
N LYS A 119 -20.14 10.75 16.64
CA LYS A 119 -21.60 10.90 16.57
C LYS A 119 -21.94 12.05 17.47
N GLU A 120 -22.50 13.14 16.92
CA GLU A 120 -22.94 14.27 17.72
C GLU A 120 -23.68 13.65 18.89
N ARG A 121 -23.13 13.78 20.10
CA ARG A 121 -23.79 13.31 21.30
C ARG A 121 -25.08 14.10 21.30
N THR A 122 -26.18 13.47 20.89
CA THR A 122 -27.52 14.04 21.02
C THR A 122 -27.61 14.48 22.47
N LYS A 123 -27.57 15.80 22.70
CA LYS A 123 -27.72 16.35 24.05
C LYS A 123 -28.96 15.69 24.63
N PRO A 124 -28.90 15.06 25.81
CA PRO A 124 -30.09 14.50 26.41
C PRO A 124 -31.13 15.62 26.48
N LYS A 125 -32.28 15.43 25.83
CA LYS A 125 -33.41 16.34 25.99
C LYS A 125 -33.85 16.17 27.44
N TYR A 126 -33.55 17.16 28.29
CA TYR A 126 -34.13 17.22 29.63
C TYR A 126 -35.65 17.27 29.47
N GLN A 127 -36.33 16.20 29.91
CA GLN A 127 -37.77 16.20 30.10
C GLN A 127 -38.01 16.52 31.57
N PHE A 128 -38.55 17.72 31.86
CA PHE A 128 -39.13 17.99 33.16
C PHE A 128 -40.51 17.32 33.18
N ASN A 129 -40.61 16.15 33.82
CA ASN A 129 -41.90 15.59 34.18
C ASN A 129 -42.34 16.24 35.50
N LEU A 130 -43.28 17.18 35.39
CA LEU A 130 -44.06 17.69 36.52
C LEU A 130 -45.42 16.98 36.48
N ASN A 131 -45.50 15.81 37.11
CA ASN A 131 -46.75 15.17 37.50
C ASN A 131 -46.82 15.14 39.03
#